data_AF-I3YFU9-F1
#
_entry.id   AF-I3YFU9-F1
#
_cell.length_a   1.000
_cell.length_b   1.000
_cell.length_c   1.000
_cell.angle_alpha   90.00
_cell.angle_beta   90.00
_cell.angle_gamma   90.00
#
_symmetry.space_group_name_H-M   'P 1'
#
loop_
_entity.id
_entity.type
_entity.pdbx_description
1 polymer ?
#
loop_
_entity_poly.entity_id
_entity_poly.type
_entity_poly.pdbx_seq_one_letter_code
_entity_poly.pdbx_strand_id
1 'polypeptide(L)'
;MQNRFLSLSHRFAHAVLSGLMLFLLLQIGSINLADAAELMSPGKYKAPLKYALKLPKYCGHLYFGKEGAGYRMPSRELCGVGTNHFCGGLIALYQARAEKDRKKKPGYYRKAKKEVEYTKQWIADYPRCPLHPVVNNTLMEIDMALKLYK
;
A
#
# COMPACT_ATOMS: atom_id res chain seq x y z
N MET A 1 44.79 8.84 -50.80
CA MET A 1 44.98 7.84 -49.73
C MET A 1 44.92 8.58 -48.41
N GLN A 2 44.20 8.02 -47.42
CA GLN A 2 43.99 8.45 -46.02
C GLN A 2 42.50 8.74 -45.72
N ASN A 3 42.06 8.32 -44.53
CA ASN A 3 40.70 8.40 -43.95
C ASN A 3 39.78 7.17 -44.09
N ARG A 4 40.26 5.97 -43.71
CA ARG A 4 39.36 4.83 -43.39
C ARG A 4 39.60 4.16 -42.03
N PHE A 5 40.48 4.69 -41.17
CA PHE A 5 40.88 3.98 -39.94
C PHE A 5 40.20 4.39 -38.63
N LEU A 6 39.34 5.43 -38.61
CA LEU A 6 38.77 5.96 -37.36
C LEU A 6 37.38 5.43 -36.97
N SER A 7 36.78 4.51 -37.74
CA SER A 7 35.39 4.09 -37.52
C SER A 7 35.19 2.88 -36.59
N LEU A 8 36.24 2.11 -36.26
CA LEU A 8 36.06 0.86 -35.50
C LEU A 8 36.17 1.00 -33.98
N SER A 9 36.91 1.99 -33.46
CA SER A 9 37.14 2.12 -32.01
C SER A 9 35.94 2.64 -31.22
N HIS A 10 35.02 3.39 -31.84
CA HIS A 10 33.81 3.90 -31.17
C HIS A 10 32.71 2.84 -30.98
N ARG A 11 32.70 1.75 -31.76
CA ARG A 11 31.64 0.73 -31.64
C ARG A 11 31.89 -0.27 -30.51
N PHE A 12 33.14 -0.46 -30.10
CA PHE A 12 33.47 -1.36 -28.99
C PHE A 12 33.24 -0.72 -27.61
N ALA A 13 33.38 0.60 -27.46
CA ALA A 13 33.18 1.28 -26.18
C ALA A 13 31.71 1.26 -25.71
N HIS A 14 30.74 1.31 -26.64
CA HIS A 14 29.32 1.27 -26.28
C HIS A 14 28.82 -0.11 -25.84
N ALA A 15 29.41 -1.21 -26.34
CA ALA A 15 28.99 -2.56 -25.98
C ALA A 15 29.37 -2.89 -24.52
N VAL A 16 30.52 -2.41 -24.04
CA VAL A 16 31.02 -2.71 -22.69
C VAL A 16 30.27 -1.91 -21.61
N LEU A 17 29.97 -0.63 -21.87
CA LEU A 17 29.18 0.18 -20.91
C LEU A 17 27.72 -0.31 -20.76
N SER A 18 27.13 -0.84 -21.83
CA SER A 18 25.75 -1.34 -21.82
C SER A 18 25.61 -2.63 -20.99
N GLY A 19 26.63 -3.50 -21.00
CA GLY A 19 26.64 -4.73 -20.21
C GLY A 19 26.81 -4.49 -18.71
N LEU A 20 27.63 -3.50 -18.31
CA LEU A 20 27.89 -3.20 -16.90
C LEU A 20 26.67 -2.59 -16.18
N MET A 21 25.87 -1.77 -16.88
CA MET A 21 24.62 -1.22 -16.35
C MET A 21 23.57 -2.32 -16.10
N LEU A 22 23.51 -3.36 -16.94
CA LEU A 22 22.60 -4.48 -16.74
C LEU A 22 23.00 -5.34 -15.52
N PHE A 23 24.30 -5.49 -15.27
CA PHE A 23 24.81 -6.22 -14.10
C PHE A 23 24.59 -5.47 -12.77
N LEU A 24 24.74 -4.14 -12.77
CA LEU A 24 24.43 -3.30 -11.60
C LEU A 24 22.93 -3.29 -11.27
N LEU A 25 22.05 -3.34 -12.26
CA LEU A 25 20.60 -3.47 -12.03
C LEU A 25 20.20 -4.86 -11.52
N LEU A 26 20.93 -5.91 -11.89
CA LEU A 26 20.70 -7.28 -11.39
C LEU A 26 21.16 -7.48 -9.94
N GLN A 27 22.15 -6.72 -9.45
CA GLN A 27 22.57 -6.80 -8.03
C GLN A 27 21.63 -6.08 -7.06
N ILE A 28 20.71 -5.23 -7.54
CA ILE A 28 19.63 -4.66 -6.71
C ILE A 28 18.48 -5.69 -6.55
N GLY A 29 18.56 -6.81 -7.27
CA GLY A 29 17.49 -7.81 -7.41
C GLY A 29 17.35 -8.83 -6.28
N SER A 30 17.80 -8.55 -5.06
CA SER A 30 17.63 -9.47 -3.92
C SER A 30 17.51 -8.75 -2.58
N ILE A 31 16.70 -7.69 -2.47
CA ILE A 31 16.14 -7.39 -1.15
C ILE A 31 15.12 -8.49 -0.89
N ASN A 32 15.51 -9.53 -0.14
CA ASN A 32 14.58 -10.53 0.33
C ASN A 32 13.45 -9.79 1.05
N LEU A 33 12.20 -9.99 0.61
CA LEU A 33 11.03 -9.45 1.30
C LEU A 33 10.98 -9.91 2.78
N ALA A 34 11.68 -10.99 3.11
CA ALA A 34 11.88 -11.49 4.46
C ALA A 34 12.73 -10.52 5.30
N ASP A 35 13.84 -9.99 4.77
CA ASP A 35 14.75 -9.08 5.48
C ASP A 35 14.10 -7.69 5.70
N ALA A 36 13.23 -7.26 4.78
CA ALA A 36 12.42 -6.05 4.96
C ALA A 36 11.31 -6.20 6.03
N ALA A 37 10.90 -7.43 6.34
CA ALA A 37 9.90 -7.72 7.37
C ALA A 37 10.50 -7.75 8.78
N GLU A 38 11.80 -8.01 8.90
CA GLU A 38 12.53 -8.12 10.17
C GLU A 38 12.94 -6.75 10.75
N LEU A 39 12.94 -5.71 9.90
CA LEU A 39 13.26 -4.32 10.25
C LEU A 39 12.07 -3.50 10.77
N MET A 40 10.91 -4.12 11.02
CA MET A 40 9.73 -3.43 11.52
C MET A 40 9.26 -4.04 12.85
N SER A 41 9.39 -3.28 13.93
CA SER A 41 8.80 -3.62 15.23
C SER A 41 7.29 -3.88 15.02
N PRO A 42 6.74 -5.04 15.44
CA PRO A 42 5.37 -5.38 15.13
C PRO A 42 4.42 -4.36 15.77
N GLY A 43 3.56 -3.75 14.95
CA GLY A 43 2.50 -2.87 15.42
C GLY A 43 1.43 -3.60 16.23
N LYS A 44 0.48 -2.85 16.80
CA LYS A 44 -0.63 -3.39 17.59
C LYS A 44 -1.51 -4.38 16.81
N TYR A 45 -1.62 -4.21 15.50
CA TYR A 45 -2.49 -5.01 14.65
C TYR A 45 -1.66 -5.92 13.72
N LYS A 46 -2.09 -7.16 13.57
CA LYS A 46 -1.50 -8.11 12.62
C LYS A 46 -2.24 -8.06 11.29
N ALA A 47 -1.51 -7.90 10.19
CA ALA A 47 -2.03 -8.01 8.83
C ALA A 47 -0.94 -8.61 7.91
N PRO A 48 -1.30 -9.29 6.81
CA PRO A 48 -0.31 -9.72 5.83
C PRO A 48 0.50 -8.52 5.31
N LEU A 49 1.83 -8.62 5.35
CA LEU A 49 2.75 -7.53 5.03
C LEU A 49 2.45 -6.85 3.68
N LYS A 50 2.17 -7.67 2.64
CA LYS A 50 1.80 -7.20 1.29
C LYS A 50 0.57 -6.28 1.23
N TYR A 51 -0.29 -6.31 2.25
CA TYR A 51 -1.44 -5.41 2.36
C TYR A 51 -1.12 -4.22 3.26
N ALA A 52 -0.40 -4.44 4.37
CA ALA A 52 0.04 -3.36 5.26
C ALA A 52 0.91 -2.32 4.52
N LEU A 53 1.80 -2.76 3.63
CA LEU A 53 2.65 -1.89 2.81
C LEU A 53 1.87 -1.03 1.79
N LYS A 54 0.62 -1.37 1.49
CA LYS A 54 -0.24 -0.61 0.57
C LYS A 54 -1.08 0.44 1.29
N LEU A 55 -1.10 0.43 2.61
CA LEU A 55 -1.92 1.35 3.38
C LEU A 55 -1.41 2.80 3.23
N PRO A 56 -2.31 3.78 3.34
CA PRO A 56 -1.90 5.17 3.52
C PRO A 56 -0.91 5.30 4.69
N LYS A 57 0.07 6.18 4.55
CA LYS A 57 1.17 6.34 5.53
C LYS A 57 0.68 6.49 6.97
N TYR A 58 -0.42 7.21 7.20
CA TYR A 58 -1.00 7.43 8.52
C TYR A 58 -1.46 6.14 9.24
N CYS A 59 -1.70 5.05 8.51
CA CYS A 59 -2.03 3.75 9.08
C CYS A 59 -0.78 2.98 9.54
N GLY A 60 0.43 3.41 9.13
CA GLY A 60 1.67 2.66 9.34
C GLY A 60 1.95 2.36 10.81
N HIS A 61 1.70 3.32 11.71
CA HIS A 61 1.89 3.14 13.15
C HIS A 61 1.08 1.98 13.77
N LEU A 62 -0.03 1.56 13.15
CA LEU A 62 -0.85 0.43 13.62
C LEU A 62 -0.22 -0.93 13.34
N TYR A 63 0.62 -1.03 12.29
CA TYR A 63 1.14 -2.30 11.77
C TYR A 63 2.67 -2.40 11.86
N PHE A 64 3.38 -1.28 11.94
CA PHE A 64 4.84 -1.19 11.87
C PHE A 64 5.49 -0.53 13.10
N GLY A 65 4.75 -0.45 14.21
CA GLY A 65 5.29 0.01 15.49
C GLY A 65 5.87 1.44 15.45
N LYS A 66 6.97 1.65 16.19
CA LYS A 66 7.64 2.96 16.34
C LYS A 66 8.29 3.45 15.03
N GLU A 67 8.69 2.55 14.13
CA GLU A 67 9.25 2.93 12.82
C GLU A 67 8.16 3.44 11.87
N GLY A 68 6.91 3.01 12.06
CA GLY A 68 5.74 3.59 11.39
C GLY A 68 5.29 4.95 11.96
N ALA A 69 5.91 5.44 13.05
CA ALA A 69 5.41 6.58 13.83
C ALA A 69 5.67 7.97 13.22
N GLY A 70 6.38 8.04 12.09
CA GLY A 70 6.59 9.30 11.35
C GLY A 70 5.30 9.89 10.75
N TYR A 71 4.24 9.09 10.64
CA TYR A 71 2.97 9.51 10.05
C TYR A 71 1.82 9.03 10.95
N ARG A 72 1.28 9.97 11.74
CA ARG A 72 0.18 9.69 12.67
C ARG A 72 -1.16 9.80 11.96
N MET A 73 -2.14 9.03 12.42
CA MET A 73 -3.54 9.31 12.11
C MET A 73 -3.86 10.77 12.44
N PRO A 74 -4.83 11.38 11.74
CA PRO A 74 -5.42 12.63 12.19
C PRO A 74 -5.72 12.54 13.68
N SER A 75 -5.38 13.61 14.41
CA SER A 75 -5.47 13.59 15.87
C SER A 75 -6.90 13.31 16.33
N ARG A 76 -7.04 12.84 17.57
CA ARG A 76 -8.35 12.56 18.16
C ARG A 76 -9.23 13.83 18.19
N GLU A 77 -8.62 14.99 18.31
CA GLU A 77 -9.31 16.28 18.30
C GLU A 77 -9.85 16.62 16.89
N LEU A 78 -9.18 16.16 15.83
CA LEU A 78 -9.55 16.46 14.46
C LEU A 78 -10.57 15.47 13.87
N CYS A 79 -10.55 14.21 14.31
CA CYS A 79 -11.38 13.14 13.74
C CYS A 79 -12.01 12.19 14.75
N GLY A 80 -11.90 12.46 16.05
CA GLY A 80 -12.48 11.60 17.09
C GLY A 80 -11.76 10.28 17.30
N VAL A 81 -12.41 9.41 18.06
CA VAL A 81 -11.98 8.02 18.29
C VAL A 81 -12.63 7.12 17.24
N GLY A 82 -11.93 6.13 16.70
CA GLY A 82 -12.49 5.22 15.69
C GLY A 82 -11.87 5.32 14.31
N THR A 83 -10.99 6.30 14.08
CA THR A 83 -10.26 6.44 12.82
C THR A 83 -9.34 5.24 12.51
N ASN A 84 -8.91 4.50 13.54
CA ASN A 84 -8.13 3.27 13.41
C ASN A 84 -8.89 2.13 12.70
N HIS A 85 -10.22 2.11 12.77
CA HIS A 85 -11.04 1.11 12.05
C HIS A 85 -10.90 1.28 10.54
N PHE A 86 -10.67 2.50 10.05
CA PHE A 86 -10.49 2.76 8.63
C PHE A 86 -9.34 1.94 8.05
N CYS A 87 -8.21 1.90 8.75
CA CYS A 87 -7.04 1.13 8.33
C CYS A 87 -7.33 -0.38 8.29
N GLY A 88 -8.09 -0.91 9.25
CA GLY A 88 -8.59 -2.29 9.23
C GLY A 88 -9.52 -2.57 8.04
N GLY A 89 -10.39 -1.60 7.71
CA GLY A 89 -11.25 -1.63 6.54
C GLY A 89 -10.46 -1.68 5.23
N LEU A 90 -9.40 -0.88 5.11
CA LEU A 90 -8.51 -0.89 3.93
C LEU A 90 -7.76 -2.22 3.78
N ILE A 91 -7.29 -2.83 4.87
CA ILE A 91 -6.72 -4.19 4.82
C ILE A 91 -7.73 -5.19 4.26
N ALA A 92 -8.97 -5.17 4.78
CA ALA A 92 -10.03 -6.06 4.31
C ALA A 92 -10.39 -5.80 2.84
N LEU A 93 -10.37 -4.54 2.39
CA LEU A 93 -10.58 -4.18 1.00
C LEU A 93 -9.46 -4.73 0.10
N TYR A 94 -8.20 -4.59 0.50
CA TYR A 94 -7.07 -5.16 -0.27
C TYR A 94 -7.08 -6.69 -0.28
N GLN A 95 -7.50 -7.32 0.81
CA GLN A 95 -7.78 -8.76 0.84
C GLN A 95 -8.89 -9.12 -0.16
N ALA A 96 -9.99 -8.37 -0.18
CA ALA A 96 -11.10 -8.59 -1.11
C ALA A 96 -10.64 -8.50 -2.57
N ARG A 97 -9.86 -7.47 -2.92
CA ARG A 97 -9.33 -7.29 -4.29
C ARG A 97 -8.41 -8.43 -4.70
N ALA A 98 -7.59 -8.95 -3.79
CA ALA A 98 -6.62 -10.02 -4.06
C ALA A 98 -7.22 -11.44 -3.99
N GLU A 99 -8.38 -11.62 -3.37
CA GLU A 99 -9.03 -12.92 -3.25
C GLU A 99 -9.42 -13.46 -4.63
N LYS A 100 -9.09 -14.71 -4.92
CA LYS A 100 -9.44 -15.38 -6.19
C LYS A 100 -10.74 -16.17 -6.06
N ASP A 101 -11.05 -16.65 -4.86
CA ASP A 101 -12.28 -17.40 -4.59
C ASP A 101 -13.49 -16.45 -4.57
N ARG A 102 -14.35 -16.60 -5.58
CA ARG A 102 -15.59 -15.81 -5.73
C ARG A 102 -16.55 -15.99 -4.55
N LYS A 103 -16.52 -17.11 -3.83
CA LYS A 103 -17.38 -17.35 -2.66
C LYS A 103 -16.89 -16.59 -1.42
N LYS A 104 -15.57 -16.48 -1.25
CA LYS A 104 -14.95 -15.77 -0.10
C LYS A 104 -14.84 -14.26 -0.30
N LYS A 105 -14.56 -13.83 -1.53
CA LYS A 105 -14.39 -12.41 -1.91
C LYS A 105 -15.49 -11.47 -1.35
N PRO A 106 -16.80 -11.75 -1.47
CA PRO A 106 -17.82 -10.85 -0.93
C PRO A 106 -17.79 -10.76 0.61
N GLY A 107 -17.30 -11.78 1.32
CA GLY A 107 -17.09 -11.73 2.76
C GLY A 107 -16.07 -10.66 3.18
N TYR A 108 -14.96 -10.55 2.45
CA TYR A 108 -13.97 -9.50 2.70
C TYR A 108 -14.49 -8.10 2.38
N TYR A 109 -15.25 -7.93 1.29
CA TYR A 109 -15.90 -6.65 1.00
C TYR A 109 -16.89 -6.24 2.09
N ARG A 110 -17.71 -7.18 2.61
CA ARG A 110 -18.61 -6.90 3.74
C ARG A 110 -17.86 -6.51 5.01
N LYS A 111 -16.75 -7.19 5.31
CA LYS A 111 -15.88 -6.82 6.43
C LYS A 111 -15.31 -5.41 6.24
N ALA A 112 -14.80 -5.09 5.05
CA ALA A 112 -14.30 -3.76 4.72
C ALA A 112 -15.39 -2.71 4.91
N LYS A 113 -16.60 -2.96 4.41
CA LYS A 113 -17.75 -2.05 4.56
C LYS A 113 -18.02 -1.73 6.02
N LYS A 114 -18.14 -2.76 6.88
CA LYS A 114 -18.42 -2.61 8.31
C LYS A 114 -17.40 -1.70 9.01
N GLU A 115 -16.10 -1.90 8.76
CA GLU A 115 -15.03 -1.10 9.37
C GLU A 115 -15.04 0.37 8.90
N VAL A 116 -15.31 0.58 7.60
CA VAL A 116 -15.37 1.93 7.02
C VAL A 116 -16.65 2.66 7.43
N GLU A 117 -17.79 1.98 7.54
CA GLU A 117 -19.03 2.54 8.07
C GLU A 117 -18.89 2.93 9.55
N TYR A 118 -18.22 2.08 10.35
CA TYR A 118 -17.90 2.42 11.73
C TYR A 118 -17.07 3.70 11.79
N THR A 119 -16.02 3.80 10.97
CA THR A 119 -15.23 5.04 10.86
C THR A 119 -16.12 6.23 10.50
N LYS A 120 -16.99 6.09 9.48
CA LYS A 120 -17.88 7.16 9.02
C LYS A 120 -18.77 7.69 10.14
N GLN A 121 -19.34 6.79 10.95
CA GLN A 121 -20.17 7.16 12.10
C GLN A 121 -19.38 7.97 13.13
N TRP A 122 -18.15 7.56 13.44
CA TRP A 122 -17.33 8.22 14.45
C TRP A 122 -16.76 9.58 14.02
N ILE A 123 -16.53 9.78 12.72
CA ILE A 123 -16.05 11.07 12.20
C ILE A 123 -17.18 12.06 11.88
N ALA A 124 -18.46 11.66 12.04
CA ALA A 124 -19.61 12.47 11.66
C ALA A 124 -19.67 13.81 12.42
N ASP A 125 -19.34 13.80 13.71
CA ASP A 125 -19.32 15.00 14.57
C ASP A 125 -18.06 15.87 14.35
N TYR A 126 -17.17 15.45 13.45
CA TYR A 126 -15.91 16.12 13.13
C TYR A 126 -15.91 16.60 11.67
N PRO A 127 -16.63 17.67 11.32
CA PRO A 127 -16.82 18.08 9.92
C PRO A 127 -15.52 18.46 9.20
N ARG A 128 -14.48 18.85 9.96
CA ARG A 128 -13.14 19.17 9.43
C ARG A 128 -12.22 17.95 9.31
N CYS A 129 -12.69 16.75 9.63
CA CYS A 129 -11.87 15.55 9.57
C CYS A 129 -11.44 15.26 8.12
N PRO A 130 -10.14 15.19 7.80
CA PRO A 130 -9.66 14.94 6.43
C PRO A 130 -9.99 13.53 5.90
N LEU A 131 -10.49 12.63 6.76
CA LEU A 131 -10.89 11.28 6.33
C LEU A 131 -12.25 11.24 5.63
N HIS A 132 -13.11 12.25 5.78
CA HIS A 132 -14.44 12.30 5.15
C HIS A 132 -14.45 11.91 3.66
N PRO A 133 -13.67 12.56 2.78
CA PRO A 133 -13.68 12.23 1.36
C PRO A 133 -13.19 10.81 1.10
N VAL A 134 -12.14 10.37 1.81
CA VAL A 134 -11.54 9.04 1.60
C VAL A 134 -12.48 7.93 2.07
N VAL A 135 -13.14 8.12 3.21
CA VAL A 135 -14.14 7.19 3.76
C VAL A 135 -15.30 7.05 2.79
N ASN A 136 -15.86 8.16 2.30
CA ASN A 136 -17.00 8.12 1.37
C ASN A 136 -16.63 7.46 0.04
N ASN A 137 -15.48 7.78 -0.54
CA ASN A 137 -15.02 7.15 -1.78
C ASN A 137 -14.79 5.64 -1.60
N THR A 138 -14.23 5.24 -0.46
CA THR A 138 -14.00 3.83 -0.14
C THR A 138 -15.32 3.07 0.01
N LEU A 139 -16.33 3.64 0.67
CA LEU A 139 -17.66 3.03 0.77
C LEU A 139 -18.32 2.89 -0.60
N MET A 140 -18.24 3.92 -1.44
CA MET A 140 -18.79 3.87 -2.79
C MET A 140 -18.14 2.74 -3.61
N GLU A 141 -16.81 2.59 -3.53
CA GLU A 141 -16.10 1.48 -4.18
C GLU A 141 -16.59 0.12 -3.68
N ILE A 142 -16.68 -0.06 -2.36
CA ILE A 142 -17.13 -1.32 -1.75
C ILE A 142 -18.57 -1.65 -2.17
N ASP A 143 -19.45 -0.65 -2.21
CA ASP A 143 -20.84 -0.84 -2.62
C ASP A 143 -20.97 -1.22 -4.08
N MET A 144 -20.19 -0.59 -4.98
CA MET A 144 -20.12 -0.99 -6.38
C MET A 144 -19.62 -2.43 -6.52
N ALA A 145 -18.59 -2.81 -5.78
CA ALA A 145 -18.06 -4.17 -5.81
C ALA A 145 -19.08 -5.20 -5.31
N LEU A 146 -19.78 -4.93 -4.21
CA LEU A 146 -20.78 -5.84 -3.63
C LEU A 146 -21.99 -6.05 -4.53
N LYS A 147 -22.37 -5.06 -5.35
CA LYS A 147 -23.46 -5.22 -6.35
C LYS A 147 -23.17 -6.33 -7.37
N LEU A 148 -21.90 -6.67 -7.62
CA LEU A 148 -21.49 -7.73 -8.54
C LEU A 148 -21.62 -9.16 -7.94
N TYR A 149 -21.99 -9.27 -6.66
CA TYR A 149 -22.13 -10.55 -5.94
C TYR A 149 -23.54 -10.72 -5.34
N LYS A 150 -24.50 -9.91 -5.78
CA LYS A 150 -25.93 -10.11 -5.53
C LYS A 150 -26.46 -11.12 -6.54
#